data_AF-A0A960R347-F1
#
_entry.id   AF-A0A960R347-F1
#
_cell.length_a   1.000
_cell.length_b   1.000
_cell.length_c   1.000
_cell.angle_alpha   90.00
_cell.angle_beta   90.00
_cell.angle_gamma   90.00
#
_symmetry.space_group_name_H-M   'P 1'
#
loop_
_entity.id
_entity.type
_entity.pdbx_description
1 polymer ?
#
loop_
_entity_poly.entity_id
_entity_poly.type
_entity_poly.pdbx_seq_one_letter_code
_entity_poly.pdbx_strand_id
1 'polypeptide(L)'
;KLTVEHSIGTIYLAQCVWILLPILPLTAGDLPGLSAGDWTLLILAASAAGFGQLSMNEGFRCLTVSTGASMQMLWPVMTALGGLAWFDERFTGLQIIGAILILSATWFVSTQKA
;
A
#
# COMPACT_ATOMS: atom_id res chain seq x y z
N LYS A 1 -21.41 7.42 2.81
CA LYS A 1 -19.98 7.01 2.88
C LYS A 1 -19.94 5.49 2.69
N LEU A 2 -19.20 4.95 1.71
CA LEU A 2 -19.18 3.50 1.40
C LEU A 2 -18.95 2.62 2.65
N THR A 3 -18.09 3.08 3.56
CA THR A 3 -17.73 2.42 4.83
C THR A 3 -18.83 2.44 5.90
N VAL A 4 -19.93 3.17 5.68
CA VAL A 4 -21.10 3.20 6.58
C VAL A 4 -22.11 2.12 6.19
N GLU A 5 -22.18 1.76 4.91
CA GLU A 5 -23.16 0.78 4.40
C GLU A 5 -22.57 -0.63 4.23
N HIS A 6 -21.25 -0.74 4.06
CA HIS A 6 -20.57 -2.00 3.79
C HIS A 6 -19.47 -2.26 4.81
N SER A 7 -19.32 -3.54 5.18
CA SER A 7 -18.20 -3.97 6.02
C SER A 7 -16.88 -3.76 5.28
N ILE A 8 -15.81 -3.50 6.02
CA ILE A 8 -14.47 -3.30 5.46
C ILE A 8 -13.95 -4.57 4.78
N GLY A 9 -14.33 -5.73 5.31
CA GLY A 9 -14.04 -7.01 4.66
C GLY A 9 -14.71 -7.12 3.28
N THR A 10 -15.94 -6.62 3.12
CA THR A 10 -16.63 -6.60 1.84
C THR A 10 -15.95 -5.66 0.84
N ILE A 11 -15.52 -4.48 1.29
CA ILE A 11 -14.78 -3.51 0.46
C ILE A 11 -13.45 -4.12 0.00
N TYR A 12 -12.70 -4.73 0.92
CA TYR A 12 -11.43 -5.38 0.61
C TYR A 12 -11.61 -6.57 -0.34
N LEU A 13 -12.63 -7.41 -0.11
CA LEU A 13 -12.96 -8.53 -1.00
C LEU A 13 -13.24 -8.04 -2.43
N ALA A 14 -14.02 -6.97 -2.58
CA ALA A 14 -14.28 -6.39 -3.89
C ALA A 14 -12.98 -5.92 -4.57
N GLN A 15 -12.09 -5.24 -3.84
CA GLN A 15 -10.77 -4.82 -4.36
C GLN A 15 -9.95 -6.04 -4.83
N CYS A 16 -9.91 -7.12 -4.03
CA CYS A 16 -9.23 -8.35 -4.41
C CYS A 16 -9.79 -8.95 -5.70
N VAL A 17 -11.12 -9.02 -5.85
CA VAL A 17 -11.74 -9.57 -7.08
C VAL A 17 -11.41 -8.70 -8.30
N TRP A 18 -11.51 -7.38 -8.17
CA TRP A 18 -11.22 -6.44 -9.26
C TRP A 18 -9.77 -6.48 -9.72
N ILE A 19 -8.84 -6.81 -8.83
CA ILE A 19 -7.40 -6.92 -9.13
C ILE A 19 -7.05 -8.33 -9.62
N LEU A 20 -7.62 -9.38 -9.03
CA LEU A 20 -7.25 -10.76 -9.31
C LEU A 20 -7.74 -11.22 -10.69
N LEU A 21 -8.93 -10.81 -11.12
CA LEU A 21 -9.47 -11.16 -12.44
C LEU A 21 -8.55 -10.74 -13.61
N PRO A 22 -8.04 -9.50 -13.69
CA PRO A 22 -7.13 -9.10 -14.76
C PRO A 22 -5.71 -9.66 -14.60
N ILE A 23 -5.25 -9.95 -13.37
CA ILE A 23 -3.90 -10.48 -13.12
C ILE A 23 -3.80 -11.98 -13.43
N LEU A 24 -4.86 -12.75 -13.16
CA LEU A 24 -4.87 -14.20 -13.35
C LEU A 24 -4.34 -14.65 -14.73
N PRO A 25 -4.81 -14.12 -15.88
CA PRO A 25 -4.30 -14.55 -17.18
C PRO A 25 -2.83 -14.15 -17.42
N LEU A 26 -2.32 -13.13 -16.72
CA LEU A 26 -0.94 -12.68 -16.85
C LEU A 26 0.05 -13.54 -16.08
N THR A 27 -0.38 -14.13 -14.95
CA THR A 27 0.50 -14.86 -14.04
C THR A 27 0.24 -16.37 -13.99
N ALA A 28 -0.85 -16.85 -14.58
CA ALA A 28 -1.25 -18.27 -14.49
C ALA A 28 -0.19 -19.25 -15.03
N GLY A 29 0.58 -18.83 -16.04
CA GLY A 29 1.66 -19.65 -16.62
C GLY A 29 2.85 -19.87 -15.69
N ASP A 30 3.08 -18.95 -14.74
CA ASP A 30 4.25 -18.97 -13.86
C ASP A 30 3.98 -19.73 -12.54
N LEU A 31 2.71 -19.95 -12.19
CA LEU A 31 2.31 -20.61 -10.93
C LEU A 31 2.85 -22.03 -10.77
N PRO A 32 2.84 -22.92 -11.81
CA PRO A 32 3.30 -24.30 -11.65
C PRO A 32 4.81 -24.43 -11.36
N GLY A 33 5.61 -23.38 -11.61
CA GLY A 33 7.05 -23.40 -11.40
C GLY A 33 7.51 -22.94 -10.01
N LEU A 34 6.58 -22.51 -9.15
CA LEU A 34 6.91 -21.95 -7.84
C LEU A 34 7.38 -23.03 -6.85
N SER A 35 8.52 -22.78 -6.22
CA SER A 35 8.99 -23.61 -5.11
C SER A 35 8.18 -23.38 -3.84
N ALA A 36 8.32 -24.27 -2.84
CA ALA A 36 7.70 -24.06 -1.52
C ALA A 36 8.20 -22.77 -0.82
N GLY A 37 9.45 -22.36 -1.09
CA GLY A 37 10.00 -21.12 -0.59
C GLY A 37 9.31 -19.89 -1.20
N ASP A 38 9.07 -19.91 -2.51
CA ASP A 38 8.40 -18.81 -3.21
C ASP A 38 6.95 -18.66 -2.74
N TRP A 39 6.25 -19.78 -2.55
CA TRP A 39 4.91 -19.78 -1.95
C TRP A 39 4.89 -19.16 -0.55
N THR A 40 5.90 -19.48 0.27
CA THR A 40 6.00 -18.91 1.63
C THR A 40 6.17 -17.39 1.57
N LEU A 41 7.06 -16.89 0.71
CA LEU A 41 7.27 -15.46 0.52
C LEU A 41 6.01 -14.77 -0.03
N LEU A 42 5.32 -15.38 -1.00
CA LEU A 42 4.08 -14.85 -1.56
C LEU A 42 2.97 -14.75 -0.51
N ILE A 43 2.80 -15.78 0.33
CA ILE A 43 1.80 -15.77 1.41
C ILE A 43 2.13 -14.70 2.44
N LEU A 44 3.40 -14.53 2.81
CA LEU A 44 3.83 -13.49 3.74
C LEU A 44 3.58 -12.09 3.16
N ALA A 45 3.97 -11.87 1.91
CA ALA A 45 3.74 -10.60 1.21
C ALA A 45 2.23 -10.29 1.06
N ALA A 46 1.42 -11.28 0.66
CA ALA A 46 -0.03 -11.13 0.55
C ALA A 46 -0.69 -10.83 1.89
N SER A 47 -0.22 -11.47 2.96
CA SER A 47 -0.71 -11.22 4.33
C SER A 47 -0.39 -9.79 4.77
N ALA A 48 0.86 -9.36 4.61
CA ALA A 48 1.27 -7.99 4.93
C ALA A 48 0.51 -6.94 4.13
N ALA A 49 0.34 -7.17 2.81
CA ALA A 49 -0.45 -6.30 1.95
C ALA A 49 -1.93 -6.25 2.37
N GLY A 50 -2.51 -7.40 2.72
CA GLY A 50 -3.89 -7.50 3.21
C GLY A 50 -4.11 -6.74 4.51
N PHE A 51 -3.20 -6.87 5.48
CA PHE A 51 -3.24 -6.05 6.69
C PHE A 51 -3.16 -4.55 6.36
N GLY A 52 -2.24 -4.15 5.49
CA GLY A 52 -2.11 -2.75 5.06
C GLY A 52 -3.39 -2.19 4.43
N GLN A 53 -4.03 -2.96 3.54
CA GLN A 53 -5.29 -2.57 2.90
C GLN A 53 -6.45 -2.47 3.90
N LEU A 54 -6.58 -3.42 4.83
CA LEU A 54 -7.60 -3.37 5.89
C LEU A 54 -7.39 -2.16 6.81
N SER A 55 -6.15 -1.88 7.23
CA SER A 55 -5.82 -0.70 8.03
C SER A 55 -6.08 0.60 7.28
N MET A 56 -5.82 0.65 5.97
CA MET A 56 -6.14 1.83 5.14
C MET A 56 -7.65 2.07 5.08
N ASN A 57 -8.43 1.02 4.84
CA ASN A 57 -9.89 1.11 4.78
C ASN A 57 -10.50 1.56 6.12
N GLU A 58 -9.95 1.09 7.25
CA GLU A 58 -10.28 1.61 8.58
C GLU A 58 -9.88 3.08 8.75
N GLY A 59 -8.68 3.46 8.30
CA GLY A 59 -8.20 4.85 8.34
C GLY A 59 -9.17 5.83 7.67
N PHE A 60 -9.74 5.44 6.53
CA PHE A 60 -10.75 6.24 5.81
C PHE A 60 -12.13 6.32 6.50
N ARG A 61 -12.39 5.54 7.55
CA ARG A 61 -13.57 5.77 8.40
C ARG A 61 -13.38 6.97 9.31
N CYS A 62 -12.17 7.14 9.83
CA CYS A 62 -11.83 8.16 10.81
C CYS A 62 -11.30 9.45 10.18
N LEU A 63 -10.78 9.37 8.95
CA LEU A 63 -10.17 10.50 8.25
C LEU A 63 -11.07 11.04 7.13
N THR A 64 -10.88 12.32 6.79
CA THR A 64 -11.41 12.87 5.54
C THR A 64 -10.65 12.26 4.36
N VAL A 65 -11.26 12.28 3.17
CA VAL A 65 -10.62 11.75 1.96
C VAL A 65 -9.33 12.50 1.63
N SER A 66 -9.29 13.83 1.83
CA SER A 66 -8.08 14.62 1.53
C SER A 66 -6.93 14.30 2.50
N THR A 67 -7.21 14.16 3.80
CA THR A 67 -6.21 13.79 4.79
C THR A 67 -5.70 12.37 4.54
N GLY A 68 -6.60 11.41 4.29
CA GLY A 68 -6.22 10.03 3.99
C GLY A 68 -5.40 9.91 2.70
N ALA A 69 -5.77 10.63 1.64
CA ALA A 69 -4.99 10.67 0.39
C ALA A 69 -3.59 11.28 0.60
N SER A 70 -3.49 12.33 1.40
CA SER A 70 -2.20 12.97 1.71
C SER A 70 -1.29 12.07 2.56
N MET A 71 -1.87 11.26 3.45
CA MET A 71 -1.14 10.25 4.21
C MET A 71 -0.65 9.09 3.32
N GLN A 72 -1.44 8.69 2.32
CA GLN A 72 -0.99 7.67 1.35
C GLN A 72 0.24 8.10 0.55
N MET A 73 0.48 9.41 0.39
CA MET A 73 1.69 9.89 -0.26
C MET A 73 2.97 9.54 0.51
N LEU A 74 2.89 9.09 1.77
CA LEU A 74 4.06 8.56 2.50
C LEU A 74 4.51 7.18 1.98
N TRP A 75 3.66 6.46 1.23
CA TRP A 75 3.96 5.11 0.75
C TRP A 75 5.29 5.02 -0.02
N PRO A 76 5.59 5.89 -1.01
CA PRO A 76 6.87 5.85 -1.72
C PRO A 76 8.07 6.09 -0.80
N VAL A 77 7.94 6.91 0.25
CA VAL A 77 9.01 7.16 1.23
C VAL A 77 9.25 5.91 2.07
N MET A 78 8.20 5.23 2.50
CA MET A 78 8.33 3.97 3.24
C MET A 78 8.94 2.85 2.38
N THR A 79 8.51 2.73 1.12
CA THR A 79 9.11 1.78 0.17
C THR A 79 10.59 2.06 -0.03
N ALA A 80 10.95 3.33 -0.21
CA ALA A 80 12.33 3.78 -0.33
C ALA A 80 13.18 3.38 0.89
N LEU A 81 12.69 3.64 2.10
CA LEU A 81 13.39 3.24 3.32
C LEU A 81 13.54 1.71 3.44
N GLY A 82 12.54 0.94 2.99
CA GLY A 82 12.63 -0.52 2.90
C GLY A 82 13.70 -0.99 1.90
N GLY A 83 13.79 -0.33 0.74
CA GLY A 83 14.85 -0.53 -0.26
C GLY A 83 16.25 -0.35 0.35
N LEU A 84 16.45 0.75 1.08
CA LEU A 84 17.70 1.00 1.79
C LEU A 84 18.01 -0.06 2.85
N ALA A 85 17.00 -0.46 3.65
CA ALA A 85 17.20 -1.32 4.81
C ALA A 85 17.39 -2.80 4.45
N TRP A 86 16.70 -3.31 3.42
CA TRP A 86 16.68 -4.74 3.08
C TRP A 86 17.43 -5.09 1.80
N PHE A 87 17.61 -4.14 0.88
CA PHE A 87 18.16 -4.41 -0.45
C PHE A 87 19.48 -3.68 -0.75
N ASP A 88 20.05 -2.98 0.26
CA ASP A 88 21.29 -2.18 0.15
C ASP A 88 21.22 -1.14 -1.00
N GLU A 89 20.03 -0.63 -1.28
CA GLU A 89 19.82 0.36 -2.34
C GLU A 89 20.37 1.74 -1.94
N ARG A 90 20.99 2.44 -2.89
CA ARG A 90 21.53 3.79 -2.67
C ARG A 90 20.57 4.87 -3.14
N PHE A 91 20.38 5.87 -2.28
CA PHE A 91 19.55 7.03 -2.57
C PHE A 91 20.31 8.10 -3.33
N THR A 92 19.74 8.52 -4.46
CA THR A 92 20.19 9.68 -5.21
C THR A 92 19.75 10.97 -4.52
N GLY A 93 20.47 12.08 -4.77
CA GLY A 93 20.10 13.39 -4.23
C GLY A 93 18.67 13.82 -4.62
N LEU A 94 18.21 13.46 -5.83
CA LEU A 94 16.85 13.75 -6.29
C LEU A 94 15.79 12.99 -5.49
N GLN A 95 16.04 11.72 -5.14
CA GLN A 95 15.11 10.96 -4.30
C GLN A 95 15.00 11.54 -2.89
N ILE A 96 16.11 12.05 -2.34
CA ILE A 96 16.09 12.74 -1.04
C ILE A 96 15.24 14.01 -1.10
N ILE A 97 15.41 14.83 -2.14
CA ILE A 97 14.58 16.02 -2.34
C ILE A 97 13.11 15.65 -2.48
N GLY A 98 12.79 14.62 -3.28
CA GLY A 98 11.43 14.11 -3.42
C GLY A 98 10.83 13.64 -2.09
N ALA A 99 11.60 12.90 -1.28
CA ALA A 99 11.16 12.45 0.04
C ALA A 99 10.89 13.62 0.99
N ILE A 100 11.75 14.64 1.00
CA ILE A 100 11.55 15.86 1.81
C ILE A 100 10.27 16.59 1.38
N LEU A 101 10.02 16.71 0.08
CA LEU A 101 8.80 17.35 -0.43
C LEU A 101 7.54 16.60 -0.01
N ILE A 102 7.55 15.26 -0.12
CA ILE A 102 6.43 14.42 0.35
C ILE A 102 6.19 14.62 1.84
N LEU A 103 7.24 14.50 2.66
CA LEU A 103 7.13 14.65 4.11
C LEU A 103 6.60 16.04 4.51
N SER A 104 7.09 17.09 3.85
CA SER A 104 6.66 18.47 4.09
C SER A 104 5.20 18.68 3.70
N ALA A 105 4.77 18.14 2.56
CA ALA A 105 3.39 18.24 2.09
C ALA A 105 2.42 17.49 3.01
N THR A 106 2.77 16.25 3.39
CA THR A 106 1.92 15.47 4.31
C THR A 106 1.83 16.12 5.70
N TRP A 107 2.93 16.70 6.20
CA TRP A 107 2.93 17.47 7.44
C TRP A 107 2.05 18.72 7.37
N PHE A 108 2.15 19.46 6.27
CA PHE A 108 1.33 20.65 6.08
C PHE A 108 -0.17 20.31 6.07
N VAL A 109 -0.56 19.25 5.36
CA VAL A 109 -1.97 18.83 5.32
C VAL A 109 -2.45 18.27 6.67
N SER A 110 -1.59 17.56 7.41
CA SER A 110 -1.98 16.98 8.71
C SER A 110 -2.19 18.02 9.81
N THR A 111 -1.52 19.17 9.69
CA THR A 111 -1.63 20.28 10.66
C THR A 111 -2.78 21.25 10.34
N GLN A 112 -3.32 21.21 9.13
CA GLN A 112 -4.57 21.93 8.84
C GLN A 112 -5.72 21.24 9.55
N LYS A 113 -6.44 21.99 10.40
CA LYS A 113 -7.63 21.48 11.09
C LYS A 113 -8.66 21.04 10.04
N ALA A 114 -9.10 19.79 10.16
CA ALA A 114 -10.19 19.20 9.39
C ALA A 114 -11.53 19.90 9.67
#